data_AF-A0A4Q3HKN6-F1
#
_entry.id   AF-A0A4Q3HKN6-F1
#
_cell.length_a   1.000
_cell.length_b   1.000
_cell.length_c   1.000
_cell.angle_alpha   90.00
_cell.angle_beta   90.00
_cell.angle_gamma   90.00
#
_symmetry.space_group_name_H-M   'P 1'
#
loop_
_entity.id
_entity.type
_entity.pdbx_description
1 polymer ?
#
loop_
_entity_poly.entity_id
_entity_poly.type
_entity_poly.pdbx_seq_one_letter_code
_entity_poly.pdbx_strand_id
1 'polypeptide(L)'
;MQAKRYTLIYALLMAAVVVASNFLVQFPVTGSLFGVALGDLLTWGAFTYPFAFLVTDLTNRQFGTTIARRVVLVGFIFGVTLSLWASAPRIAIASGTAYLVGQLLDISVFNRLRRQSWWQAPLAGSLLGSALDTLLFFSLAFAPIFAFLGANDDFAVGWSPILGALSTEAPRWV
;
A
#
# COMPACT_ATOMS: atom_id res chain seq x y z
N MET A 1 14.13 -23.94 -16.35
CA MET A 1 13.00 -23.27 -17.04
C MET A 1 11.73 -23.17 -16.18
N GLN A 2 11.41 -24.14 -15.31
CA GLN A 2 10.22 -24.07 -14.43
C GLN A 2 10.25 -22.90 -13.42
N ALA A 3 11.38 -22.64 -12.75
CA ALA A 3 11.47 -21.53 -11.78
C ALA A 3 11.11 -20.16 -12.38
N LYS A 4 11.49 -19.89 -13.64
CA LYS A 4 11.15 -18.64 -14.33
C LYS A 4 9.64 -18.52 -14.64
N ARG A 5 8.97 -19.63 -14.98
CA ARG A 5 7.53 -19.64 -15.26
C ARG A 5 6.71 -19.31 -14.01
N TYR A 6 7.05 -19.89 -12.87
CA TYR A 6 6.35 -19.60 -11.62
C TYR A 6 6.59 -18.15 -11.17
N THR A 7 7.81 -17.63 -11.26
CA THR A 7 8.07 -16.22 -10.98
C THR A 7 7.23 -15.27 -11.84
N LEU A 8 7.02 -15.60 -13.12
CA LEU A 8 6.17 -14.81 -14.01
C LEU A 8 4.71 -14.78 -13.53
N ILE A 9 4.18 -15.92 -13.06
CA ILE A 9 2.81 -16.01 -12.54
C ILE A 9 2.65 -15.10 -11.31
N TYR A 10 3.58 -15.13 -10.36
CA TYR A 10 3.52 -14.25 -9.19
C TYR A 10 3.68 -12.77 -9.56
N ALA A 11 4.51 -12.45 -10.55
CA ALA A 11 4.65 -11.08 -11.06
C ALA A 11 3.36 -10.57 -11.72
N LEU A 12 2.69 -11.40 -12.52
CA LEU A 12 1.40 -11.07 -13.14
C LEU A 12 0.30 -10.95 -12.09
N LEU A 13 0.27 -11.85 -11.10
CA LEU A 13 -0.68 -11.79 -10.00
C LEU A 13 -0.48 -10.52 -9.16
N MET A 14 0.78 -10.17 -8.85
CA MET A 14 1.11 -8.92 -8.17
C MET A 14 0.63 -7.71 -8.97
N ALA A 15 0.93 -7.66 -10.28
CA ALA A 15 0.48 -6.57 -11.14
C ALA A 15 -1.06 -6.47 -11.17
N ALA A 16 -1.75 -7.60 -11.30
CA ALA A 16 -3.22 -7.63 -11.30
C ALA A 16 -3.80 -7.11 -9.98
N VAL A 17 -3.26 -7.52 -8.83
CA VAL A 17 -3.71 -7.04 -7.52
C VAL A 17 -3.44 -5.54 -7.36
N VAL A 18 -2.27 -5.06 -7.76
CA VAL A 18 -1.93 -3.63 -7.67
C VAL A 18 -2.84 -2.78 -8.56
N VAL A 19 -3.09 -3.22 -9.80
CA VAL A 19 -4.00 -2.52 -10.73
C VAL A 19 -5.43 -2.54 -10.19
N ALA A 20 -5.91 -3.70 -9.72
CA ALA A 20 -7.23 -3.83 -9.12
C ALA A 20 -7.37 -2.93 -7.89
N SER A 21 -6.36 -2.88 -7.02
CA SER A 21 -6.37 -2.03 -5.82
C SER A 21 -6.45 -0.55 -6.20
N ASN A 22 -5.64 -0.09 -7.15
CA ASN A 22 -5.69 1.31 -7.61
C ASN A 22 -7.03 1.68 -8.25
N PHE A 23 -7.66 0.75 -8.97
CA PHE A 23 -9.00 0.96 -9.51
C PHE A 23 -10.05 1.00 -8.40
N LEU A 24 -9.99 0.04 -7.47
CA LEU A 24 -10.97 -0.12 -6.39
C LEU A 24 -10.88 0.97 -5.30
N VAL A 25 -9.72 1.64 -5.16
CA VAL A 25 -9.59 2.82 -4.28
C VAL A 25 -10.58 3.93 -4.67
N GLN A 26 -11.00 4.00 -5.93
CA GLN A 26 -11.95 5.02 -6.40
C GLN A 26 -13.39 4.79 -5.93
N PHE A 27 -13.68 3.63 -5.33
CA PHE A 27 -15.01 3.27 -4.86
C PHE A 27 -15.04 3.25 -3.32
N PRO A 28 -15.63 4.27 -2.68
CA PRO A 28 -15.87 4.27 -1.24
C PRO A 28 -16.86 3.17 -0.83
N VAL A 29 -16.69 2.64 0.37
CA VAL A 29 -17.61 1.64 0.93
C VAL A 29 -18.90 2.34 1.35
N THR A 30 -20.03 1.94 0.78
CA THR A 30 -21.34 2.47 1.14
C THR A 30 -21.84 1.84 2.45
N GLY A 31 -22.07 2.66 3.47
CA GLY A 31 -22.66 2.22 4.73
C GLY A 31 -22.27 3.13 5.88
N SER A 32 -23.04 3.08 6.97
CA SER A 32 -22.70 3.75 8.22
C SER A 32 -22.53 2.71 9.32
N LEU A 33 -21.41 2.75 10.04
CA LEU A 33 -21.15 1.89 11.18
C LEU A 33 -21.01 2.77 12.43
N PHE A 34 -21.80 2.51 13.47
CA PHE A 34 -21.78 3.29 14.73
C PHE A 34 -21.88 4.82 14.53
N GLY A 35 -22.62 5.27 13.53
CA GLY A 35 -22.79 6.70 13.22
C GLY A 35 -21.68 7.31 12.36
N VAL A 36 -20.66 6.54 11.97
CA VAL A 36 -19.58 6.97 11.08
C VAL A 36 -19.85 6.46 9.66
N ALA A 37 -19.77 7.34 8.66
CA ALA A 37 -19.87 6.94 7.26
C ALA A 37 -18.60 6.18 6.86
N LEU A 38 -18.74 4.89 6.53
CA LEU A 38 -17.62 4.03 6.15
C LEU A 38 -16.90 4.55 4.89
N GLY A 39 -17.63 5.27 4.03
CA GLY A 39 -17.07 5.85 2.80
C GLY A 39 -16.00 6.91 3.05
N ASP A 40 -15.98 7.52 4.24
CA ASP A 40 -14.99 8.54 4.59
C ASP A 40 -13.65 7.91 5.04
N LEU A 41 -13.65 6.62 5.38
CA LEU A 41 -12.49 5.93 5.94
C LEU A 41 -12.00 4.76 5.09
N LEU A 42 -12.91 4.10 4.39
CA LEU A 42 -12.64 2.84 3.74
C LEU A 42 -13.10 2.85 2.29
N THR A 43 -12.18 2.44 1.41
CA THR A 43 -12.45 2.17 0.00
C THR A 43 -12.33 0.68 -0.27
N TRP A 44 -12.90 0.22 -1.38
CA TRP A 44 -12.77 -1.18 -1.80
C TRP A 44 -11.30 -1.57 -2.07
N GLY A 45 -10.44 -0.59 -2.35
CA GLY A 45 -9.00 -0.75 -2.43
C GLY A 45 -8.36 -1.28 -1.15
N ALA A 46 -8.85 -0.86 0.03
CA ALA A 46 -8.30 -1.28 1.32
C ALA A 46 -8.47 -2.80 1.57
N PHE A 47 -9.49 -3.43 0.99
CA PHE A 47 -9.69 -4.89 1.09
C PHE A 47 -8.83 -5.68 0.12
N THR A 48 -8.46 -5.07 -1.02
CA THR A 48 -7.68 -5.75 -2.05
C THR A 48 -6.17 -5.57 -1.86
N TYR A 49 -5.74 -4.48 -1.22
CA TYR A 49 -4.33 -4.20 -0.97
C TYR A 49 -3.59 -5.26 -0.12
N PRO A 50 -4.19 -5.85 0.94
CA PRO A 50 -3.54 -6.94 1.70
C PRO A 50 -3.15 -8.15 0.86
N PHE A 51 -3.83 -8.40 -0.27
CA PHE A 51 -3.45 -9.47 -1.18
C PHE A 51 -2.10 -9.21 -1.86
N ALA A 52 -1.67 -7.95 -2.01
CA ALA A 52 -0.35 -7.65 -2.56
C ALA A 52 0.75 -8.14 -1.62
N PHE A 53 0.62 -7.90 -0.31
CA PHE A 53 1.52 -8.44 0.70
C PHE A 53 1.47 -9.98 0.75
N LEU A 54 0.28 -10.57 0.65
CA LEU A 54 0.15 -12.03 0.58
C LEU A 54 0.91 -12.63 -0.62
N VAL A 55 0.84 -12.00 -1.79
CA VAL A 55 1.59 -12.42 -2.98
C VAL A 55 3.10 -12.33 -2.72
N THR A 56 3.56 -11.26 -2.08
CA THR A 56 4.97 -11.10 -1.67
C THR A 56 5.40 -12.19 -0.70
N ASP A 57 4.63 -12.47 0.34
CA ASP A 57 4.91 -13.50 1.35
C ASP A 57 5.01 -14.89 0.74
N LEU A 58 4.05 -15.26 -0.11
CA LEU A 58 4.05 -16.54 -0.82
C LEU A 58 5.28 -16.67 -1.74
N THR A 59 5.61 -15.59 -2.44
CA THR A 59 6.79 -15.54 -3.32
C THR A 59 8.08 -15.67 -2.50
N ASN A 60 8.20 -14.94 -1.39
CA ASN A 60 9.36 -14.92 -0.52
C ASN A 60 9.58 -16.29 0.14
N ARG A 61 8.50 -16.98 0.52
CA ARG A 61 8.56 -18.31 1.10
C ARG A 61 9.02 -19.37 0.09
N GLN A 62 8.51 -19.32 -1.14
CA GLN A 62 8.78 -20.34 -2.16
C GLN A 62 10.12 -20.11 -2.89
N PHE A 63 10.45 -18.87 -3.20
CA PHE A 63 11.56 -18.52 -4.09
C PHE A 63 12.63 -17.64 -3.43
N GLY A 64 12.42 -17.24 -2.18
CA GLY A 64 13.34 -16.41 -1.42
C GLY A 64 13.27 -14.92 -1.74
N THR A 65 14.09 -14.18 -1.00
CA THR A 65 14.06 -12.72 -0.92
C THR A 65 14.32 -12.02 -2.24
N THR A 66 15.23 -12.57 -3.05
CA THR A 66 15.65 -11.97 -4.32
C THR A 66 14.51 -11.98 -5.34
N ILE A 67 13.77 -13.07 -5.41
CA ILE A 67 12.65 -13.21 -6.35
C ILE A 67 11.44 -12.40 -5.86
N ALA A 68 11.16 -12.40 -4.55
CA ALA A 68 10.13 -11.54 -3.95
C ALA A 68 10.34 -10.06 -4.29
N ARG A 69 11.57 -9.55 -4.11
CA ARG A 69 11.92 -8.16 -4.47
C ARG A 69 11.68 -7.83 -5.95
N ARG A 70 11.91 -8.80 -6.85
CA ARG A 70 11.62 -8.61 -8.28
C ARG A 70 10.12 -8.56 -8.57
N VAL A 71 9.32 -9.41 -7.92
CA VAL A 71 7.86 -9.40 -8.04
C VAL A 71 7.29 -8.08 -7.53
N VAL A 72 7.77 -7.61 -6.36
CA VAL A 72 7.44 -6.28 -5.82
C VAL A 72 7.82 -5.18 -6.80
N LEU A 73 9.02 -5.22 -7.41
CA LEU A 73 9.43 -4.21 -8.39
C LEU A 73 8.51 -4.16 -9.62
N VAL A 74 8.02 -5.32 -10.08
CA VAL A 74 7.02 -5.36 -11.16
C VAL A 74 5.73 -4.67 -10.69
N GLY A 75 5.22 -5.02 -9.51
CA GLY A 75 4.05 -4.36 -8.92
C GLY A 75 4.23 -2.85 -8.81
N PHE A 76 5.38 -2.39 -8.33
CA PHE A 76 5.74 -0.99 -8.24
C PHE A 76 5.71 -0.27 -9.59
N ILE A 77 6.32 -0.85 -10.63
CA ILE A 77 6.33 -0.25 -11.97
C ILE A 77 4.90 -0.06 -12.48
N PHE A 78 4.05 -1.08 -12.36
CA PHE A 78 2.65 -0.97 -12.77
C PHE A 78 1.88 0.05 -11.94
N GLY A 79 2.04 0.02 -10.61
CA GLY A 79 1.39 0.95 -9.70
C GLY A 79 1.75 2.39 -9.98
N VAL A 80 3.05 2.71 -10.03
CA VAL A 80 3.54 4.07 -10.31
C VAL A 80 3.14 4.53 -11.70
N THR A 81 3.23 3.68 -12.73
CA THR A 81 2.83 4.06 -14.09
C THR A 81 1.34 4.44 -14.13
N LEU A 82 0.49 3.66 -13.46
CA LEU A 82 -0.93 3.94 -13.38
C LEU A 82 -1.20 5.21 -12.56
N SER A 83 -0.54 5.38 -11.41
CA SER A 83 -0.68 6.57 -10.56
C SER A 83 -0.19 7.84 -11.26
N LEU A 84 0.89 7.79 -12.04
CA LEU A 84 1.38 8.93 -12.83
C LEU A 84 0.40 9.34 -13.93
N TRP A 85 -0.33 8.37 -14.48
CA TRP A 85 -1.35 8.64 -15.50
C TRP A 85 -2.65 9.17 -14.90
N ALA A 86 -3.05 8.65 -13.74
CA ALA A 86 -4.34 8.93 -13.11
C ALA A 86 -4.31 10.03 -12.02
N SER A 87 -3.14 10.45 -11.56
CA SER A 87 -3.02 11.32 -10.37
C SER A 87 -1.86 12.31 -10.48
N ALA A 88 -1.81 13.27 -9.55
CA ALA A 88 -0.74 14.25 -9.47
C ALA A 88 0.63 13.58 -9.22
N PRO A 89 1.75 14.14 -9.74
CA PRO A 89 3.09 13.58 -9.58
C PRO A 89 3.46 13.29 -8.12
N ARG A 90 3.07 14.19 -7.20
CA ARG A 90 3.27 14.01 -5.75
C ARG A 90 2.61 12.74 -5.21
N ILE A 91 1.38 12.46 -5.63
CA ILE A 91 0.64 11.26 -5.19
C ILE A 91 1.32 10.00 -5.72
N ALA A 92 1.77 10.02 -6.98
CA ALA A 92 2.49 8.88 -7.56
C ALA A 92 3.84 8.61 -6.87
N ILE A 93 4.57 9.66 -6.49
CA ILE A 93 5.84 9.53 -5.74
C ILE A 93 5.54 9.02 -4.32
N ALA A 94 4.52 9.56 -3.65
CA ALA A 94 4.10 9.13 -2.32
C ALA A 94 3.68 7.65 -2.32
N SER A 95 2.79 7.25 -3.23
CA SER A 95 2.30 5.86 -3.35
C SER A 95 3.41 4.90 -3.71
N GLY A 96 4.28 5.27 -4.67
CA GLY A 96 5.42 4.46 -5.06
C GLY A 96 6.42 4.24 -3.91
N THR A 97 6.73 5.30 -3.16
CA THR A 97 7.66 5.22 -2.03
C THR A 97 7.08 4.40 -0.88
N ALA A 98 5.81 4.66 -0.51
CA ALA A 98 5.09 3.90 0.49
C ALA A 98 5.07 2.41 0.17
N TYR A 99 4.65 2.07 -1.06
CA TYR A 99 4.57 0.69 -1.54
C TYR A 99 5.92 -0.03 -1.46
N LEU A 100 6.99 0.58 -1.99
CA LEU A 100 8.31 -0.06 -1.97
C LEU A 100 8.82 -0.27 -0.55
N VAL A 101 8.73 0.75 0.29
CA VAL A 101 9.25 0.66 1.67
C VAL A 101 8.43 -0.34 2.48
N GLY A 102 7.10 -0.32 2.36
CA GLY A 102 6.20 -1.27 3.01
C GLY A 102 6.48 -2.72 2.61
N GLN A 103 6.60 -2.99 1.30
CA GLN A 103 6.90 -4.33 0.78
C GLN A 103 8.31 -4.82 1.16
N LEU A 104 9.31 -3.92 1.20
CA LEU A 104 10.66 -4.28 1.63
C LEU A 104 10.72 -4.56 3.15
N LEU A 105 9.97 -3.81 3.95
CA LEU A 105 9.82 -4.08 5.38
C LEU A 105 9.15 -5.43 5.60
N ASP A 106 8.05 -5.70 4.89
CA ASP A 106 7.34 -6.98 4.92
C ASP A 106 8.29 -8.15 4.64
N ILE A 107 9.04 -8.11 3.53
CA ILE A 107 10.05 -9.13 3.20
C ILE A 107 11.07 -9.28 4.34
N SER A 108 11.51 -8.19 4.96
CA SER A 108 12.53 -8.21 6.02
C SER A 108 12.00 -8.83 7.31
N VAL A 109 10.80 -8.43 7.74
CA VAL A 109 10.09 -8.98 8.90
C VAL A 109 9.77 -10.45 8.68
N PHE A 110 9.23 -10.80 7.51
CA PHE A 110 8.93 -12.17 7.15
C PHE A 110 10.18 -13.06 7.25
N ASN A 111 11.31 -12.62 6.69
CA ASN A 111 12.54 -13.41 6.72
C ASN A 111 13.12 -13.56 8.13
N ARG A 112 12.92 -12.59 9.01
CA ARG A 112 13.31 -12.69 10.41
C ARG A 112 12.44 -13.71 11.16
N LEU A 113 11.15 -13.76 10.85
CA LEU A 113 10.16 -14.60 11.52
C LEU A 113 9.89 -15.94 10.82
N ARG A 114 10.51 -16.22 9.66
CA ARG A 114 10.23 -17.41 8.83
C ARG A 114 10.43 -18.76 9.51
N ARG A 115 11.16 -18.79 10.64
CA ARG A 115 11.40 -20.00 11.44
C ARG A 115 10.31 -20.25 12.49
N GLN A 116 9.44 -19.28 12.71
CA GLN A 116 8.31 -19.39 13.62
C GLN A 116 7.12 -20.08 12.95
N SER A 117 5.96 -20.08 13.62
CA SER A 117 4.72 -20.61 13.06
C SER A 117 4.37 -19.97 11.72
N TRP A 118 3.79 -20.77 10.83
CA TRP A 118 3.60 -20.43 9.42
C TRP A 118 2.81 -19.12 9.17
N TRP A 119 1.94 -18.72 10.11
CA TRP A 119 1.06 -17.57 10.01
C TRP A 119 1.65 -16.29 10.64
N GLN A 120 2.62 -16.43 11.56
CA GLN A 120 3.17 -15.28 12.28
C GLN A 120 4.00 -14.37 11.37
N ALA A 121 4.81 -14.98 10.49
CA ALA A 121 5.64 -14.23 9.57
C ALA A 121 4.81 -13.42 8.55
N PRO A 122 3.82 -13.99 7.84
CA PRO A 122 2.93 -13.22 6.97
C PRO A 122 2.14 -12.13 7.72
N LEU A 123 1.54 -12.47 8.86
CA LEU A 123 0.70 -11.53 9.60
C LEU A 123 1.51 -10.33 10.09
N ALA A 124 2.65 -10.57 10.74
CA ALA A 124 3.48 -9.49 11.25
C ALA A 124 4.12 -8.66 10.13
N GLY A 125 4.58 -9.30 9.05
CA GLY A 125 5.15 -8.61 7.90
C GLY A 125 4.11 -7.71 7.22
N SER A 126 2.96 -8.28 6.87
CA SER A 126 1.89 -7.57 6.18
C SER A 126 1.32 -6.43 7.03
N LEU A 127 1.12 -6.62 8.34
CA LEU A 127 0.60 -5.59 9.23
C LEU A 127 1.58 -4.43 9.43
N LEU A 128 2.86 -4.73 9.69
CA LEU A 128 3.87 -3.68 9.87
C LEU A 128 4.17 -2.97 8.54
N GLY A 129 4.19 -3.73 7.44
CA GLY A 129 4.37 -3.22 6.09
C GLY A 129 3.24 -2.27 5.68
N SER A 130 1.98 -2.66 5.89
CA SER A 130 0.81 -1.83 5.55
C SER A 130 0.66 -0.61 6.46
N ALA A 131 1.01 -0.72 7.74
CA ALA A 131 1.02 0.42 8.64
C ALA A 131 2.08 1.45 8.21
N LEU A 132 3.30 1.00 7.91
CA LEU A 132 4.36 1.90 7.45
C LEU A 132 4.03 2.52 6.09
N ASP A 133 3.48 1.74 5.17
CA ASP A 133 2.99 2.21 3.87
C ASP A 133 1.99 3.35 4.05
N THR A 134 0.97 3.14 4.88
CA THR A 134 -0.05 4.16 5.18
C THR A 134 0.58 5.42 5.76
N LEU A 135 1.44 5.29 6.77
CA LEU A 135 2.11 6.43 7.39
C LEU A 135 2.96 7.22 6.39
N LEU A 136 3.74 6.54 5.56
CA LEU A 136 4.57 7.18 4.53
C LEU A 136 3.73 7.82 3.45
N PHE A 137 2.65 7.17 3.01
CA PHE A 137 1.75 7.72 1.99
C PHE A 137 1.15 9.03 2.47
N PHE A 138 0.49 9.05 3.63
CA PHE A 138 -0.14 10.25 4.16
C PHE A 138 0.89 11.36 4.45
N SER A 139 2.07 11.01 4.98
CA SER A 139 3.16 11.96 5.21
C SER A 139 3.63 12.61 3.90
N LEU A 140 3.92 11.83 2.86
CA LEU A 140 4.45 12.35 1.59
C LEU A 140 3.37 13.06 0.76
N ALA A 141 2.16 12.52 0.73
CA ALA A 141 1.04 13.04 -0.05
C ALA A 141 0.49 14.35 0.51
N PHE A 142 0.47 14.54 1.84
CA PHE A 142 -0.26 15.64 2.47
C PHE A 142 0.59 16.56 3.36
N ALA A 143 1.82 16.19 3.78
CA ALA A 143 2.59 17.07 4.66
C ALA A 143 3.13 18.32 3.91
N PRO A 144 3.02 19.53 4.48
CA PRO A 144 3.38 20.78 3.78
C PRO A 144 4.83 20.86 3.30
N ILE A 145 5.76 20.19 3.99
CA ILE A 145 7.20 20.18 3.67
C ILE A 145 7.50 19.57 2.29
N PHE A 146 6.59 18.75 1.76
CA PHE A 146 6.73 18.10 0.44
C PHE A 146 6.10 18.91 -0.70
N ALA A 147 5.83 20.21 -0.51
CA ALA A 147 5.31 21.12 -1.54
C ALA A 147 6.19 21.18 -2.82
N PHE A 148 7.47 20.85 -2.71
CA PHE A 148 8.38 20.80 -3.85
C PHE A 148 8.11 19.61 -4.78
N LEU A 149 7.40 18.56 -4.32
CA LEU A 149 6.99 17.41 -5.12
C LEU A 149 5.65 17.67 -5.86
N GLY A 150 4.89 18.68 -5.44
CA GLY A 150 3.62 19.09 -6.02
C GLY A 150 2.91 20.12 -5.14
N ALA A 151 1.99 20.89 -5.74
CA ALA A 151 1.32 22.00 -5.07
C ALA A 151 0.65 21.59 -3.74
N ASN A 152 0.72 22.48 -2.75
CA ASN A 152 -0.04 22.36 -1.52
C ASN A 152 -1.42 22.96 -1.76
N ASP A 153 -2.35 22.14 -2.23
CA ASP A 153 -3.74 22.55 -2.37
C ASP A 153 -4.40 22.60 -0.98
N ASP A 154 -5.45 23.41 -0.80
CA ASP A 154 -6.16 23.52 0.48
C ASP A 154 -6.66 22.16 1.01
N PHE A 155 -6.96 21.23 0.10
CA PHE A 155 -7.28 19.84 0.44
C PHE A 155 -6.10 19.08 1.04
N ALA A 156 -4.88 19.32 0.58
CA ALA A 156 -3.70 18.57 1.04
C ALA A 156 -3.25 18.99 2.44
N VAL A 157 -3.31 20.29 2.74
CA VAL A 157 -2.85 20.86 4.02
C VAL A 157 -3.99 21.05 5.03
N GLY A 158 -5.23 20.85 4.58
CA GLY A 158 -6.43 21.02 5.40
C GLY A 158 -6.45 20.13 6.65
N TRP A 159 -7.21 20.59 7.63
CA TRP A 159 -7.53 19.82 8.82
C TRP A 159 -8.65 18.83 8.51
N SER A 160 -8.59 17.67 9.13
CA SER A 160 -9.64 16.64 9.03
C SER A 160 -9.91 16.06 10.41
N PRO A 161 -11.17 15.71 10.72
CA PRO A 161 -11.48 14.87 11.87
C PRO A 161 -10.59 13.63 11.88
N ILE A 162 -9.95 13.33 13.01
CA ILE A 162 -9.13 12.12 13.13
C ILE A 162 -10.05 10.91 12.91
N LEU A 163 -9.68 10.06 11.94
CA LEU A 163 -10.46 8.90 11.54
C LEU A 163 -11.91 9.25 11.16
N GLY A 164 -12.19 10.45 10.63
CA GLY A 164 -13.51 10.83 10.12
C GLY A 164 -14.65 10.82 11.16
N ALA A 165 -14.33 10.61 12.44
CA ALA A 165 -15.30 10.31 13.50
C ALA A 165 -15.03 11.04 14.81
N LEU A 166 -13.77 11.40 15.09
CA LEU A 166 -13.41 12.10 16.31
C LEU A 166 -13.57 13.61 16.11
N SER A 167 -14.10 14.30 17.12
CA SER A 167 -14.23 15.77 17.13
C SER A 167 -12.89 16.50 17.15
N THR A 168 -11.79 15.77 17.38
CA THR A 168 -10.44 16.31 17.34
C THR A 168 -9.98 16.41 15.89
N GLU A 169 -9.73 17.63 15.44
CA GLU A 169 -9.15 17.87 14.12
C GLU A 169 -7.63 17.69 14.17
N ALA A 170 -7.09 16.98 13.20
CA ALA A 170 -5.65 16.88 12.98
C ALA A 170 -5.32 17.24 11.53
N PRO A 171 -4.07 17.64 11.24
CA PRO A 171 -3.62 17.77 9.87
C PRO A 171 -3.75 16.41 9.15
N ARG A 172 -4.16 16.41 7.88
CA ARG A 172 -4.38 15.16 7.09
C ARG A 172 -3.15 14.27 6.90
N TRP A 173 -1.97 14.74 7.28
CA TRP A 173 -0.73 13.97 7.24
C TRP A 173 -0.41 13.23 8.55
N VAL A 174 -1.24 13.41 9.60
CA VAL A 174 -1.16 12.75 10.91
C VAL A 174 -2.20 11.64 10.99
#